data_AF-A0A553RK60-F1
#
_entry.id   AF-A0A553RK60-F1
#
_cell.length_a   1.000
_cell.length_b   1.000
_cell.length_c   1.000
_cell.angle_alpha   90.00
_cell.angle_beta   90.00
_cell.angle_gamma   90.00
#
_symmetry.space_group_name_H-M   'P 1'
#
loop_
_entity.id
_entity.type
_entity.pdbx_description
1 polymer ?
#
loop_
_entity_poly.entity_id
_entity_poly.type
_entity_poly.pdbx_seq_one_letter_code
_entity_poly.pdbx_strand_id
1 'polypeptide(L)'
;VHQALPYVALLIAMIFFIYAVIGMQTFGKIALQDQTQINRNNNFQTFPQAVLLLFRCATGEAWQEIMLASLPGKRCDPESDTEPGEEFTCGSNFAIIYFISFFMLCAFLIINLFVAVIMDNFDYLTRDWSILGPHHLDEFKRIWSEYDPEAKGRIKHLDVVALLRRIQPPLGFGKLCPHRVACKRLVAMNMPLNTDGTVTFNATLFALVRTALKIKTDGNPDQENEELRVIIKKIWKRTKPKVLDEVIPPPAGENSVF
;
A
#
# COMPACT_ATOMS: atom_id res chain seq x y z
N VAL A 1 0.33 2.05 -6.79
CA VAL A 1 1.33 1.29 -6.02
C VAL A 1 0.79 -0.04 -5.51
N HIS A 2 -0.49 -0.14 -5.08
CA HIS A 2 -1.23 -1.42 -4.87
C HIS A 2 -1.25 -2.44 -6.03
N GLN A 3 -0.59 -2.14 -7.16
CA GLN A 3 -0.48 -3.02 -8.32
C GLN A 3 0.77 -3.91 -8.28
N ALA A 4 1.77 -3.69 -7.43
CA ALA A 4 3.02 -4.47 -7.45
C ALA A 4 2.90 -5.84 -6.74
N LEU A 5 2.19 -5.88 -5.60
CA LEU A 5 1.92 -7.10 -4.82
C LEU A 5 1.36 -8.30 -5.61
N PRO A 6 0.35 -8.15 -6.51
CA PRO A 6 -0.18 -9.28 -7.26
C PRO A 6 0.87 -9.91 -8.20
N TYR A 7 1.79 -9.12 -8.76
CA TYR A 7 2.84 -9.65 -9.63
C TYR A 7 3.88 -10.46 -8.84
N VAL A 8 4.24 -10.02 -7.64
CA VAL A 8 5.16 -10.76 -6.76
C VAL A 8 4.51 -12.08 -6.30
N ALA A 9 3.23 -12.04 -5.92
CA ALA A 9 2.49 -13.25 -5.55
C ALA A 9 2.34 -14.23 -6.73
N LEU A 10 2.09 -13.71 -7.94
CA LEU A 10 2.03 -14.50 -9.17
C LEU A 10 3.37 -15.18 -9.47
N LEU A 11 4.49 -14.48 -9.28
CA LEU A 11 5.83 -15.02 -9.47
C LEU A 11 6.10 -16.20 -8.51
N ILE A 12 5.69 -16.08 -7.25
CA ILE A 12 5.79 -17.17 -6.27
C ILE A 12 4.96 -18.37 -6.72
N ALA A 13 3.69 -18.15 -7.10
CA ALA A 13 2.82 -19.23 -7.57
C ALA A 13 3.38 -19.93 -8.81
N MET A 14 3.96 -19.18 -9.75
CA MET A 14 4.59 -19.73 -10.95
C MET A 14 5.81 -20.60 -10.62
N ILE A 15 6.65 -20.19 -9.68
CA ILE A 15 7.81 -20.98 -9.24
C ILE A 15 7.37 -22.27 -8.56
N PHE A 16 6.37 -22.22 -7.67
CA PHE A 16 5.82 -23.43 -7.06
C PHE A 16 5.24 -24.37 -8.10
N PHE A 17 4.55 -23.86 -9.13
CA PHE A 17 4.02 -24.65 -10.22
C PHE A 17 5.13 -25.36 -11.00
N ILE A 18 6.17 -24.63 -11.44
CA ILE A 18 7.29 -25.18 -12.20
C ILE A 18 8.00 -26.26 -11.40
N TYR A 19 8.36 -25.97 -10.14
CA TYR A 19 9.06 -26.93 -9.29
C TYR A 19 8.19 -28.14 -8.97
N ALA A 20 6.88 -27.99 -8.75
CA ALA A 20 5.98 -29.10 -8.49
C ALA A 20 5.95 -30.06 -9.68
N VAL A 21 5.79 -29.55 -10.91
CA VAL A 21 5.79 -30.37 -12.12
C VAL A 21 7.13 -31.08 -12.32
N ILE A 22 8.25 -30.38 -12.17
CA ILE A 22 9.59 -31.00 -12.27
C ILE A 22 9.79 -32.06 -11.19
N GLY A 23 9.36 -31.80 -9.96
CA GLY A 23 9.45 -32.71 -8.83
C GLY A 23 8.61 -33.97 -9.03
N MET A 24 7.39 -33.84 -9.55
CA MET A 24 6.55 -34.98 -9.93
C MET A 24 7.21 -35.85 -11.00
N GLN A 25 7.78 -35.25 -12.03
CA GLN A 25 8.41 -36.00 -13.11
C GLN A 25 9.70 -36.71 -12.66
N THR A 26 10.44 -36.12 -11.72
CA THR A 26 11.74 -36.66 -11.29
C THR A 26 11.62 -37.62 -10.10
N PHE A 27 10.75 -37.32 -9.14
CA PHE A 27 10.66 -37.99 -7.84
C PHE A 27 9.31 -38.67 -7.59
N GLY A 28 8.35 -38.57 -8.52
CA GLY A 28 7.00 -39.14 -8.36
C GLY A 28 6.96 -40.66 -8.32
N LYS A 29 8.01 -41.36 -8.78
CA LYS A 29 8.09 -42.83 -8.76
C LYS A 29 8.65 -43.42 -7.45
N ILE A 30 9.08 -42.58 -6.50
CA ILE A 30 9.61 -43.06 -5.22
C ILE A 30 8.47 -43.69 -4.40
N ALA A 31 8.68 -44.91 -3.93
CA ALA A 31 7.71 -45.63 -3.09
C ALA A 31 7.44 -44.87 -1.79
N LEU A 32 6.18 -44.87 -1.37
CA LEU A 32 5.77 -44.29 -0.11
C LEU A 32 6.09 -45.26 1.03
N GLN A 33 6.94 -44.84 1.97
CA GLN A 33 7.33 -45.65 3.13
C GLN A 33 7.14 -44.84 4.42
N ASP A 34 6.34 -45.36 5.35
CA ASP A 34 5.95 -44.64 6.58
C ASP A 34 7.13 -44.21 7.46
N GLN A 35 8.23 -44.96 7.43
CA GLN A 35 9.45 -44.65 8.21
C GLN A 35 10.40 -43.67 7.52
N THR A 36 10.07 -43.19 6.33
CA THR A 36 10.92 -42.26 5.57
C THR A 36 10.26 -40.89 5.43
N GLN A 37 11.05 -39.91 5.00
CA GLN A 37 10.52 -38.58 4.69
C GLN A 37 9.63 -38.55 3.45
N ILE A 38 9.66 -39.58 2.60
CA ILE A 38 8.74 -39.74 1.48
C ILE A 38 7.67 -40.76 1.86
N ASN A 39 6.50 -40.25 2.23
CA ASN A 39 5.38 -41.06 2.72
C ASN A 39 4.06 -40.53 2.17
N ARG A 40 2.95 -41.15 2.59
CA ARG A 40 1.60 -40.80 2.12
C ARG A 40 1.23 -39.31 2.30
N ASN A 41 1.83 -38.63 3.27
CA ASN A 41 1.57 -37.22 3.55
C ASN A 41 2.63 -36.28 2.96
N ASN A 42 3.75 -36.81 2.47
CA ASN A 42 4.86 -36.02 1.96
C ASN A 42 5.48 -36.70 0.74
N ASN A 43 4.96 -36.40 -0.46
CA ASN A 43 5.40 -37.04 -1.69
C ASN A 43 5.19 -36.18 -2.95
N PHE A 44 5.70 -36.68 -4.06
CA PHE A 44 5.61 -36.07 -5.39
C PHE A 44 4.68 -36.83 -6.35
N GLN A 45 3.79 -37.71 -5.86
CA GLN A 45 2.95 -38.54 -6.74
C GLN A 45 1.81 -37.74 -7.39
N THR A 46 1.29 -36.73 -6.69
CA THR A 46 0.21 -35.88 -7.20
C THR A 46 0.56 -34.40 -7.08
N PHE A 47 -0.02 -33.58 -7.96
CA PHE A 47 0.29 -32.15 -8.00
C PHE A 47 0.02 -31.41 -6.68
N PRO A 48 -1.15 -31.58 -6.01
CA PRO A 48 -1.39 -30.91 -4.73
C PRO A 48 -0.41 -31.34 -3.63
N GLN A 49 -0.02 -32.61 -3.59
CA GLN A 49 0.95 -33.12 -2.61
C GLN A 49 2.35 -32.58 -2.88
N ALA A 50 2.77 -32.51 -4.15
CA ALA A 50 4.04 -31.90 -4.53
C ALA A 50 4.11 -30.43 -4.13
N VAL A 51 3.03 -29.66 -4.34
CA VAL A 51 2.94 -28.26 -3.90
C VAL A 51 3.00 -28.15 -2.37
N LEU A 52 2.32 -29.04 -1.64
CA LEU A 52 2.35 -29.06 -0.17
C LEU A 52 3.74 -29.41 0.39
N LEU A 53 4.44 -30.38 -0.22
CA LEU A 53 5.81 -30.73 0.13
C LEU A 53 6.76 -29.55 -0.16
N LEU A 54 6.61 -28.88 -1.30
CA LEU A 54 7.39 -27.68 -1.60
C LEU A 54 7.11 -26.53 -0.63
N PHE A 55 5.85 -26.39 -0.17
CA PHE A 55 5.51 -25.44 0.88
C PHE A 55 6.19 -25.77 2.21
N ARG A 56 6.22 -27.05 2.60
CA ARG A 56 7.00 -27.54 3.75
C ARG A 56 8.50 -27.24 3.61
N CYS A 57 9.07 -27.39 2.42
CA CYS A 57 10.45 -27.01 2.15
C CYS A 57 10.67 -25.48 2.23
N ALA A 58 9.71 -24.68 1.75
CA ALA A 58 9.77 -23.23 1.78
C ALA A 58 9.75 -22.64 3.21
N THR A 59 9.07 -23.31 4.14
CA THR A 59 9.11 -22.96 5.57
C THR A 59 10.40 -23.42 6.26
N GLY A 60 11.27 -24.14 5.54
CA GLY A 60 12.54 -24.67 6.05
C GLY A 60 12.39 -25.96 6.87
N GLU A 61 11.23 -26.61 6.85
CA GLU A 61 10.99 -27.79 7.67
C GLU A 61 11.57 -29.05 7.01
N ALA A 62 12.62 -29.62 7.64
CA ALA A 62 13.22 -30.91 7.29
C ALA A 62 13.59 -31.10 5.79
N TRP A 63 13.73 -30.00 5.04
CA TRP A 63 13.94 -30.04 3.59
C TRP A 63 15.21 -30.81 3.18
N GLN A 64 16.23 -30.80 4.04
CA GLN A 64 17.48 -31.54 3.86
C GLN A 64 17.23 -33.05 3.90
N GLU A 65 16.39 -33.52 4.81
CA GLU A 65 16.05 -34.94 4.92
C GLU A 65 15.17 -35.39 3.76
N ILE A 66 14.26 -34.53 3.29
CA ILE A 66 13.44 -34.77 2.08
C ILE A 66 14.35 -34.87 0.85
N MET A 67 15.36 -34.01 0.74
CA MET A 67 16.38 -34.07 -0.32
C MET A 67 17.14 -35.40 -0.27
N LEU A 68 17.62 -35.82 0.91
CA LEU A 68 18.31 -37.11 1.08
C LEU A 68 17.41 -38.32 0.79
N ALA A 69 16.11 -38.19 1.05
CA ALA A 69 15.11 -39.19 0.71
C ALA A 69 14.79 -39.23 -0.80
N SER A 70 15.21 -38.22 -1.57
CA SER A 70 15.02 -38.12 -3.03
C SER A 70 16.27 -38.46 -3.86
N LEU A 71 17.41 -38.72 -3.19
CA LEU A 71 18.65 -39.22 -3.82
C LEU A 71 18.46 -40.60 -4.44
N PRO A 72 19.32 -41.06 -5.38
CA PRO A 72 19.17 -42.38 -5.99
C PRO A 72 19.37 -43.52 -4.98
N GLY A 73 18.92 -44.72 -5.34
CA GLY A 73 18.98 -45.90 -4.46
C GLY A 73 17.71 -46.13 -3.65
N LYS A 74 16.60 -45.46 -3.99
CA LYS A 74 15.32 -45.57 -3.29
C LYS A 74 14.45 -46.60 -3.95
N ARG A 75 13.58 -47.20 -3.13
CA ARG A 75 12.60 -48.15 -3.61
C ARG A 75 11.62 -47.46 -4.56
N CYS A 76 11.38 -48.05 -5.72
CA CYS A 76 10.35 -47.60 -6.66
C CYS A 76 8.97 -48.08 -6.23
N ASP A 77 7.95 -47.30 -6.55
CA ASP A 77 6.55 -47.68 -6.33
C ASP A 77 6.22 -48.96 -7.12
N PRO A 78 5.59 -50.00 -6.52
CA PRO A 78 5.18 -51.21 -7.24
C PRO A 78 4.29 -50.97 -8.46
N GLU A 79 3.55 -49.85 -8.51
CA GLU A 79 2.73 -49.48 -9.67
C GLU A 79 3.55 -48.83 -10.79
N SER A 80 4.85 -48.59 -10.60
CA SER A 80 5.73 -48.02 -11.61
C SER A 80 6.31 -49.09 -12.54
N ASP A 81 6.47 -48.73 -13.82
CA ASP A 81 7.11 -49.58 -14.84
C ASP A 81 8.59 -49.80 -14.50
N THR A 82 8.88 -50.80 -13.66
CA THR A 82 10.22 -51.22 -13.25
C THR A 82 10.41 -52.69 -13.53
N GLU A 83 11.60 -53.05 -14.03
CA GLU A 83 11.92 -54.45 -14.31
C GLU A 83 12.23 -55.21 -13.02
N PRO A 84 11.94 -56.53 -12.96
CA PRO A 84 12.32 -57.37 -11.81
C PRO A 84 13.83 -57.32 -11.57
N GLY A 85 14.24 -56.75 -10.43
CA GLY A 85 15.65 -56.52 -10.07
C GLY A 85 16.06 -55.04 -10.02
N GLU A 86 15.24 -54.13 -10.54
CA GLU A 86 15.48 -52.68 -10.53
C GLU A 86 14.70 -51.93 -9.43
N GLU A 87 14.23 -52.64 -8.40
CA GLU A 87 13.36 -52.08 -7.35
C GLU A 87 13.98 -50.89 -6.59
N PHE A 88 15.30 -50.75 -6.55
CA PHE A 88 16.01 -49.69 -5.81
C PHE A 88 16.66 -48.62 -6.72
N THR A 89 16.14 -48.44 -7.93
CA THR A 89 16.71 -47.50 -8.92
C THR A 89 16.09 -46.10 -8.88
N CYS A 90 15.05 -45.88 -8.07
CA CYS A 90 14.36 -44.60 -8.00
C CYS A 90 15.11 -43.53 -7.20
N GLY A 91 14.77 -42.27 -7.49
CA GLY A 91 15.50 -41.10 -7.01
C GLY A 91 16.56 -40.64 -8.01
N SER A 92 17.12 -39.45 -7.79
CA SER A 92 18.08 -38.86 -8.72
C SER A 92 19.09 -37.95 -8.01
N ASN A 93 20.34 -37.94 -8.49
CA ASN A 93 21.36 -36.99 -8.02
C ASN A 93 20.96 -35.54 -8.32
N PHE A 94 20.02 -35.32 -9.24
CA PHE A 94 19.41 -34.03 -9.51
C PHE A 94 18.71 -33.43 -8.27
N ALA A 95 18.33 -34.25 -7.27
CA ALA A 95 17.72 -33.80 -6.02
C ALA A 95 18.53 -32.69 -5.34
N ILE A 96 19.87 -32.80 -5.31
CA ILE A 96 20.72 -31.82 -4.64
C ILE A 96 20.54 -30.43 -5.26
N ILE A 97 20.65 -30.35 -6.59
CA ILE A 97 20.51 -29.08 -7.32
C ILE A 97 19.06 -28.58 -7.24
N TYR A 98 18.08 -29.47 -7.36
CA TYR A 98 16.66 -29.15 -7.28
C TYR A 98 16.30 -28.48 -5.94
N PHE A 99 16.61 -29.12 -4.80
CA PHE A 99 16.22 -28.59 -3.49
C PHE A 99 17.03 -27.36 -3.09
N ILE A 100 18.34 -27.31 -3.37
CA ILE A 100 19.17 -26.14 -3.05
C ILE A 100 18.72 -24.92 -3.88
N SER A 101 18.50 -25.09 -5.19
CA SER A 101 18.03 -23.99 -6.04
C SER A 101 16.65 -23.50 -5.63
N PHE A 102 15.72 -24.41 -5.32
CA PHE A 102 14.39 -24.07 -4.81
C PHE A 102 14.48 -23.25 -3.53
N PHE A 103 15.29 -23.69 -2.57
CA PHE A 103 15.43 -23.02 -1.28
C PHE A 103 16.00 -21.60 -1.43
N MET A 104 17.05 -21.43 -2.24
CA MET A 104 17.64 -20.12 -2.50
C MET A 104 16.67 -19.17 -3.22
N LEU A 105 15.96 -19.66 -4.24
CA LEU A 105 14.97 -18.86 -4.96
C LEU A 105 13.79 -18.49 -4.05
N CYS A 106 13.28 -19.44 -3.26
CA CYS A 106 12.17 -19.20 -2.35
C CYS A 106 12.54 -18.14 -1.28
N ALA A 107 13.72 -18.26 -0.67
CA ALA A 107 14.21 -17.27 0.29
C ALA A 107 14.31 -15.86 -0.34
N PHE A 108 14.87 -15.76 -1.55
CA PHE A 108 14.94 -14.50 -2.29
C PHE A 108 13.55 -13.89 -2.54
N LEU A 109 12.57 -14.70 -2.96
CA LEU A 109 11.20 -14.24 -3.20
C LEU A 109 10.49 -13.77 -1.92
N ILE A 110 10.64 -14.50 -0.81
CA ILE A 110 10.03 -14.13 0.48
C ILE A 110 10.58 -12.79 0.96
N ILE A 111 11.90 -12.57 0.83
CA ILE A 111 12.52 -11.28 1.15
C ILE A 111 11.95 -10.17 0.26
N ASN A 112 11.85 -10.40 -1.05
CA ASN A 112 11.29 -9.41 -1.97
C ASN A 112 9.82 -9.09 -1.68
N LEU A 113 9.03 -10.09 -1.26
CA LEU A 113 7.67 -9.88 -0.80
C LEU A 113 7.63 -8.99 0.45
N PHE A 114 8.47 -9.28 1.44
CA PHE A 114 8.55 -8.49 2.67
C PHE A 114 8.97 -7.04 2.40
N VAL A 115 9.97 -6.84 1.54
CA VAL A 115 10.41 -5.49 1.11
C VAL A 115 9.28 -4.76 0.37
N ALA A 116 8.56 -5.43 -0.53
CA ALA A 116 7.44 -4.83 -1.24
C ALA A 116 6.32 -4.38 -0.27
N VAL A 117 5.96 -5.24 0.69
CA VAL A 117 4.97 -4.91 1.72
C VAL A 117 5.44 -3.75 2.59
N ILE A 118 6.71 -3.74 3.02
CA ILE A 118 7.25 -2.63 3.81
C ILE A 118 7.25 -1.34 3.02
N MET A 119 7.68 -1.32 1.75
CA MET A 119 7.66 -0.10 0.94
C MET A 119 6.25 0.45 0.75
N ASP A 120 5.26 -0.41 0.54
CA ASP A 120 3.86 0.01 0.44
C ASP A 120 3.34 0.62 1.75
N ASN A 121 3.85 0.16 2.89
CA ASN A 121 3.51 0.68 4.21
C ASN A 121 4.51 1.74 4.71
N PHE A 122 5.57 2.05 3.96
CA PHE A 122 6.65 2.90 4.43
C PHE A 122 6.16 4.33 4.63
N ASP A 123 5.33 4.84 3.72
CA ASP A 123 4.70 6.16 3.85
C ASP A 123 3.74 6.25 5.04
N TYR A 124 3.18 5.13 5.48
CA TYR A 124 2.38 5.05 6.71
C TYR A 124 3.26 4.98 7.96
N LEU A 125 4.32 4.15 7.92
CA LEU A 125 5.22 3.88 9.04
C LEU A 125 6.18 5.05 9.34
N THR A 126 6.62 5.76 8.30
CA THR A 126 7.54 6.91 8.39
C THR A 126 6.84 8.25 8.30
N ARG A 127 5.51 8.27 8.29
CA ARG A 127 4.77 9.52 8.43
C ARG A 127 5.10 10.10 9.79
N ASP A 128 6.00 11.08 9.79
CA ASP A 128 6.25 11.93 10.95
C ASP A 128 4.89 12.47 11.41
N TRP A 129 4.42 11.97 12.54
CA TRP A 129 3.16 12.36 13.20
C TRP A 129 3.14 13.84 13.62
N SER A 130 4.16 14.62 13.25
CA SER A 130 4.49 15.87 13.90
C SER A 130 3.83 17.12 13.30
N ILE A 131 3.15 17.07 12.13
CA ILE A 131 2.55 18.30 11.56
C ILE A 131 1.09 18.17 11.10
N LEU A 132 0.69 17.18 10.28
CA LEU A 132 -0.72 17.06 9.84
C LEU A 132 -1.09 15.66 9.28
N GLY A 133 -1.78 14.84 10.08
CA GLY A 133 -2.31 13.51 9.70
C GLY A 133 -3.70 13.52 9.01
N PRO A 134 -4.15 12.38 8.42
CA PRO A 134 -5.48 12.25 7.81
C PRO A 134 -6.61 12.39 8.84
N HIS A 135 -6.35 11.94 10.08
CA HIS A 135 -7.30 12.04 11.19
C HIS A 135 -7.72 13.48 11.49
N HIS A 136 -6.84 14.48 11.31
CA HIS A 136 -7.22 15.89 11.45
C HIS A 136 -8.17 16.34 10.34
N LEU A 137 -8.01 15.81 9.12
CA LEU A 137 -8.91 16.10 8.00
C LEU A 137 -10.27 15.42 8.21
N ASP A 138 -10.30 14.24 8.81
CA ASP A 138 -11.53 13.55 9.20
C ASP A 138 -12.27 14.29 10.31
N GLU A 139 -11.54 14.81 11.30
CA GLU A 139 -12.11 15.68 12.34
C GLU A 139 -12.71 16.96 11.73
N PHE A 140 -12.00 17.61 10.80
CA PHE A 140 -12.52 18.78 10.10
C PHE A 140 -13.82 18.47 9.34
N LYS A 141 -13.86 17.37 8.57
CA LYS A 141 -15.08 16.93 7.87
C LYS A 141 -16.24 16.71 8.83
N ARG A 142 -15.99 16.05 9.97
CA ARG A 142 -17.00 15.76 10.99
C ARG A 142 -17.56 17.03 11.62
N ILE A 143 -16.70 17.99 11.99
CA ILE A 143 -17.17 19.26 12.56
C ILE A 143 -17.90 20.08 11.50
N TRP A 144 -17.40 20.13 10.27
CA TRP A 144 -18.05 20.87 9.19
C TRP A 144 -19.47 20.38 8.92
N SER A 145 -19.71 19.06 8.93
CA SER A 145 -21.06 18.51 8.71
C SER A 145 -22.07 18.92 9.77
N GLU A 146 -21.64 19.33 10.97
CA GLU A 146 -22.53 19.87 11.99
C GLU A 146 -23.02 21.30 11.65
N TYR A 147 -22.25 22.06 10.85
CA TYR A 147 -22.59 23.42 10.40
C TYR A 147 -23.24 23.46 9.02
N ASP A 148 -23.05 22.41 8.21
CA ASP A 148 -23.64 22.24 6.88
C ASP A 148 -24.37 20.87 6.78
N PRO A 149 -25.52 20.70 7.47
CA PRO A 149 -26.25 19.44 7.49
C PRO A 149 -26.87 19.07 6.14
N GLU A 150 -27.08 20.05 5.26
CA GLU A 150 -27.62 19.86 3.91
C GLU A 150 -26.52 19.56 2.87
N ALA A 151 -25.25 19.49 3.29
CA ALA A 151 -24.11 19.25 2.42
C ALA A 151 -24.04 20.20 1.20
N LYS A 152 -24.36 21.48 1.42
CA LYS A 152 -24.27 22.53 0.39
C LYS A 152 -22.83 22.82 -0.02
N GLY A 153 -21.85 22.42 0.80
CA GLY A 153 -20.44 22.68 0.64
C GLY A 153 -20.04 24.12 1.01
N ARG A 154 -20.91 24.87 1.69
CA ARG A 154 -20.71 26.29 2.02
C ARG A 154 -21.27 26.63 3.39
N ILE A 155 -20.56 27.47 4.14
CA ILE A 155 -21.00 28.01 5.43
C ILE A 155 -20.82 29.53 5.47
N LYS A 156 -21.52 30.22 6.37
CA LYS A 156 -21.32 31.67 6.57
C LYS A 156 -19.97 31.93 7.22
N HIS A 157 -19.30 33.00 6.81
CA HIS A 157 -17.98 33.36 7.33
C HIS A 157 -17.94 33.57 8.86
N LEU A 158 -19.07 33.98 9.46
CA LEU A 158 -19.22 34.15 10.90
C LEU A 158 -19.04 32.83 11.67
N ASP A 159 -19.52 31.73 11.11
CA ASP A 159 -19.49 30.40 11.74
C ASP A 159 -18.11 29.75 11.63
N VAL A 160 -17.26 30.22 10.71
CA VAL A 160 -15.90 29.70 10.49
C VAL A 160 -15.04 29.85 11.74
N VAL A 161 -15.11 31.00 12.44
CA VAL A 161 -14.31 31.20 13.66
C VAL A 161 -14.76 30.24 14.76
N ALA A 162 -16.07 30.01 14.89
CA ALA A 162 -16.61 29.06 15.86
C ALA A 162 -16.19 27.62 15.52
N LEU A 163 -16.28 27.24 14.24
CA LEU A 163 -15.84 25.95 13.73
C LEU A 163 -14.35 25.69 14.01
N LEU A 164 -13.47 26.64 13.68
CA LEU A 164 -12.03 26.50 13.87
C LEU A 164 -11.61 26.41 15.34
N ARG A 165 -12.37 27.02 16.26
CA ARG A 165 -12.15 26.87 17.70
C ARG A 165 -12.56 25.50 18.25
N ARG A 166 -13.41 24.76 17.54
CA ARG A 166 -13.81 23.40 17.93
C ARG A 166 -12.80 22.33 17.49
N ILE A 167 -12.01 22.63 16.46
CA ILE A 167 -10.96 21.74 15.93
C ILE A 167 -9.66 21.99 16.70
N GLN A 168 -8.99 20.94 17.13
CA GLN A 168 -7.72 21.06 17.85
C GLN A 168 -6.56 21.48 16.91
N PRO A 169 -5.52 22.16 17.45
CA PRO A 169 -4.24 22.29 16.74
C PRO A 169 -3.72 20.89 16.35
N PRO A 170 -3.07 20.71 15.19
CA PRO A 170 -2.43 21.73 14.36
C PRO A 170 -3.29 22.35 13.25
N LEU A 171 -4.46 21.77 12.93
CA LEU A 171 -5.33 22.26 11.84
C LEU A 171 -6.28 23.37 12.30
N GLY A 172 -6.79 23.27 13.53
CA GLY A 172 -7.69 24.26 14.14
C GLY A 172 -6.99 25.17 15.16
N PHE A 173 -7.79 25.95 15.88
CA PHE A 173 -7.31 26.88 16.90
C PHE A 173 -7.44 26.34 18.33
N GLY A 174 -8.29 25.34 18.55
CA GLY A 174 -8.61 24.82 19.87
C GLY A 174 -9.49 25.76 20.72
N LYS A 175 -10.16 25.18 21.72
CA LYS A 175 -11.18 25.87 22.53
C LYS A 175 -10.64 27.08 23.30
N LEU A 176 -9.38 27.00 23.73
CA LEU A 176 -8.68 28.00 24.53
C LEU A 176 -8.22 29.22 23.71
N CYS A 177 -8.32 29.18 22.37
CA CYS A 177 -7.89 30.31 21.54
C CYS A 177 -8.81 31.54 21.72
N PRO A 178 -8.25 32.72 22.06
CA PRO A 178 -9.02 33.96 22.13
C PRO A 178 -9.58 34.35 20.76
N HIS A 179 -10.81 34.88 20.74
CA HIS A 179 -11.50 35.26 19.51
C HIS A 179 -10.67 36.21 18.63
N ARG A 180 -10.01 37.20 19.23
CA ARG A 180 -9.15 38.16 18.51
C ARG A 180 -7.98 37.48 17.78
N VAL A 181 -7.36 36.47 18.40
CA VAL A 181 -6.24 35.72 17.80
C VAL A 181 -6.76 34.84 16.66
N ALA A 182 -7.90 34.19 16.85
CA ALA A 182 -8.56 33.40 15.82
C ALA A 182 -8.93 34.24 14.58
N CYS A 183 -9.54 35.41 14.77
CA CYS A 183 -9.85 36.33 13.66
C CYS A 183 -8.59 36.85 12.98
N LYS A 184 -7.57 37.26 13.74
CA LYS A 184 -6.29 37.73 13.15
C LYS A 184 -5.65 36.64 12.30
N ARG A 185 -5.65 35.39 12.78
CA ARG A 185 -5.17 34.24 12.01
C ARG A 185 -6.02 34.01 10.77
N LEU A 186 -7.35 34.03 10.88
CA LEU A 186 -8.26 33.84 9.74
C LEU A 186 -8.04 34.87 8.63
N VAL A 187 -7.87 36.14 8.98
CA VAL A 187 -7.55 37.20 8.01
C VAL A 187 -6.19 36.97 7.36
N ALA A 188 -5.19 36.54 8.14
CA ALA A 188 -3.86 36.24 7.60
C ALA A 188 -3.84 35.03 6.65
N MET A 189 -4.82 34.13 6.72
CA MET A 189 -4.91 32.97 5.81
C MET A 189 -5.40 33.32 4.40
N ASN A 190 -5.86 34.56 4.18
CA ASN A 190 -6.34 35.05 2.89
C ASN A 190 -7.36 34.10 2.21
N MET A 191 -8.34 33.61 2.98
CA MET A 191 -9.36 32.70 2.49
C MET A 191 -10.33 33.43 1.56
N PRO A 192 -10.67 32.87 0.38
CA PRO A 192 -11.61 33.51 -0.54
C PRO A 192 -13.02 33.54 0.06
N LEU A 193 -13.67 34.69 -0.10
CA LEU A 193 -15.04 34.96 0.33
C LEU A 193 -15.93 35.14 -0.90
N ASN A 194 -17.07 34.46 -0.91
CA ASN A 194 -18.09 34.68 -1.93
C ASN A 194 -18.83 35.99 -1.68
N THR A 195 -19.47 36.53 -2.72
CA THR A 195 -20.24 37.78 -2.68
C THR A 195 -21.43 37.76 -1.72
N ASP A 196 -21.93 36.57 -1.38
CA ASP A 196 -23.01 36.33 -0.42
C ASP A 196 -22.52 36.23 1.04
N GLY A 197 -21.21 36.42 1.28
CA GLY A 197 -20.60 36.29 2.61
C GLY A 197 -20.42 34.85 3.07
N THR A 198 -20.50 33.87 2.16
CA THR A 198 -20.20 32.46 2.44
C THR A 198 -18.76 32.10 2.08
N VAL A 199 -18.26 31.05 2.70
CA VAL A 199 -17.01 30.38 2.34
C VAL A 199 -17.29 28.92 1.99
N THR A 200 -16.49 28.36 1.10
CA THR A 200 -16.68 26.99 0.62
C THR A 200 -15.78 26.00 1.35
N PHE A 201 -16.21 24.74 1.45
CA PHE A 201 -15.47 23.66 2.12
C PHE A 201 -14.04 23.51 1.58
N ASN A 202 -13.91 23.45 0.25
CA ASN A 202 -12.62 23.21 -0.41
C ASN A 202 -11.66 24.37 -0.17
N ALA A 203 -12.14 25.62 -0.30
CA ALA A 203 -11.34 26.81 -0.07
C ALA A 203 -10.91 26.91 1.39
N THR A 204 -11.83 26.67 2.33
CA THR A 204 -11.51 26.72 3.76
C THR A 204 -10.49 25.67 4.14
N LEU A 205 -10.71 24.41 3.73
CA LEU A 205 -9.80 23.32 4.06
C LEU A 205 -8.40 23.57 3.48
N PHE A 206 -8.32 23.98 2.21
CA PHE A 206 -7.04 24.24 1.58
C PHE A 206 -6.28 25.39 2.25
N ALA A 207 -6.96 26.50 2.60
CA ALA A 207 -6.33 27.63 3.28
C ALA A 207 -5.75 27.22 4.66
N LEU A 208 -6.46 26.36 5.40
CA LEU A 208 -5.98 25.82 6.68
C LEU A 208 -4.75 24.93 6.50
N VAL A 209 -4.79 24.01 5.54
CA VAL A 209 -3.67 23.11 5.22
C VAL A 209 -2.46 23.91 4.75
N ARG A 210 -2.68 24.88 3.85
CA ARG A 210 -1.65 25.79 3.34
C ARG A 210 -0.95 26.55 4.47
N THR A 211 -1.74 27.04 5.43
CA THR A 211 -1.23 27.79 6.59
C THR A 211 -0.48 26.89 7.57
N ALA A 212 -1.01 25.70 7.87
CA ALA A 212 -0.37 24.74 8.77
C ALA A 212 0.98 24.24 8.24
N LEU A 213 1.09 24.07 6.91
CA LEU A 213 2.30 23.60 6.23
C LEU A 213 3.20 24.73 5.72
N LYS A 214 2.82 26.01 5.93
CA LYS A 214 3.51 27.20 5.42
C LYS A 214 3.82 27.14 3.91
N ILE A 215 2.87 26.63 3.12
CA ILE A 215 3.06 26.48 1.67
C ILE A 215 2.89 27.84 1.02
N LYS A 216 4.00 28.39 0.50
CA LYS A 216 3.98 29.63 -0.30
C LYS A 216 3.25 30.78 0.42
N THR A 217 3.63 31.01 1.68
CA THR A 217 3.04 32.05 2.55
C THR A 217 3.98 33.22 2.80
N ASP A 218 5.22 33.16 2.30
CA ASP A 218 6.28 34.10 2.60
C ASP A 218 6.43 35.09 1.44
N GLY A 219 5.67 36.19 1.45
CA GLY A 219 5.78 37.24 0.43
C GLY A 219 4.45 37.90 0.07
N ASN A 220 4.36 38.37 -1.18
CA ASN A 220 3.15 38.97 -1.71
C ASN A 220 2.12 37.87 -2.03
N PRO A 221 0.91 37.88 -1.44
CA PRO A 221 -0.09 36.82 -1.64
C PRO A 221 -0.46 36.58 -3.11
N ASP A 222 -0.47 37.62 -3.95
CA ASP A 222 -0.87 37.47 -5.36
C ASP A 222 0.18 36.70 -6.18
N GLN A 223 1.47 37.00 -5.98
CA GLN A 223 2.56 36.30 -6.65
C GLN A 223 2.65 34.84 -6.21
N GLU A 224 2.55 34.62 -4.90
CA GLU A 224 2.58 33.28 -4.31
C GLU A 224 1.39 32.42 -4.76
N ASN A 225 0.21 33.03 -4.92
CA ASN A 225 -0.97 32.38 -5.47
C ASN A 225 -0.76 31.95 -6.92
N GLU A 226 -0.18 32.81 -7.77
CA GLU A 226 0.08 32.48 -9.17
C GLU A 226 1.10 31.35 -9.31
N GLU A 227 2.20 31.40 -8.56
CA GLU A 227 3.20 30.34 -8.55
C GLU A 227 2.62 29.01 -8.06
N LEU A 228 1.83 29.04 -6.99
CA LEU A 228 1.16 27.85 -6.45
C LEU A 228 0.14 27.28 -7.46
N ARG A 229 -0.58 28.13 -8.18
CA ARG A 229 -1.54 27.74 -9.22
C ARG A 229 -0.84 27.00 -10.36
N VAL A 230 0.35 27.42 -10.78
CA VAL A 230 1.15 26.72 -11.80
C VAL A 230 1.58 25.34 -11.30
N ILE A 231 2.04 25.23 -10.05
CA ILE A 231 2.45 23.95 -9.45
C ILE A 231 1.25 23.00 -9.34
N ILE A 232 0.12 23.49 -8.83
CA ILE A 232 -1.09 22.67 -8.65
C ILE A 232 -1.64 22.21 -10.00
N LYS A 233 -1.64 23.03 -11.05
CA LYS A 233 -2.05 22.59 -12.40
C LYS A 233 -1.23 21.40 -12.91
N LYS A 234 0.06 21.30 -12.55
CA LYS A 234 0.91 20.15 -12.92
C LYS A 234 0.55 18.88 -12.14
N ILE A 235 0.15 19.02 -10.88
CA ILE A 235 -0.20 17.90 -9.98
C ILE A 235 -1.65 17.42 -10.25
N TRP A 236 -2.60 18.36 -10.33
CA TRP A 236 -4.04 18.15 -10.46
C TRP A 236 -4.49 18.02 -11.91
N LYS A 237 -3.88 17.11 -12.67
CA LYS A 237 -4.11 16.97 -14.13
C LYS A 237 -5.56 16.70 -14.56
N ARG A 238 -6.39 16.16 -13.67
CA ARG A 238 -7.79 15.76 -13.95
C ARG A 238 -8.83 16.55 -13.14
N THR A 239 -8.41 17.54 -12.36
CA THR A 239 -9.32 18.31 -11.50
C THR A 239 -10.04 19.37 -12.34
N LYS A 240 -11.33 19.57 -12.08
CA LYS A 240 -12.13 20.60 -12.77
C LYS A 240 -11.53 21.98 -12.50
N PRO A 241 -11.38 22.85 -13.52
CA PRO A 241 -10.78 24.18 -13.35
C PRO A 241 -11.52 25.02 -12.30
N LYS A 242 -12.85 24.87 -12.21
CA LYS A 242 -13.68 25.52 -11.18
C LYS A 242 -13.21 25.28 -9.74
N VAL A 243 -12.70 24.09 -9.43
CA VAL A 243 -12.21 23.76 -8.08
C VAL A 243 -10.86 24.45 -7.82
N LEU A 244 -10.03 24.60 -8.85
CA LEU A 244 -8.78 25.35 -8.75
C LEU A 244 -9.05 26.83 -8.52
N ASP A 245 -10.04 27.40 -9.22
CA ASP A 245 -10.44 28.81 -9.08
C ASP A 245 -11.09 29.10 -7.72
N GLU A 246 -11.84 28.13 -7.19
CA GLU A 246 -12.44 28.20 -5.86
C GLU A 246 -11.38 28.20 -4.75
N VAL A 247 -10.32 27.42 -4.92
CA VAL A 247 -9.28 27.21 -3.90
C VAL A 247 -8.16 28.24 -3.99
N ILE A 248 -7.78 28.64 -5.21
CA ILE A 248 -6.79 29.67 -5.51
C ILE A 248 -7.40 30.58 -6.59
N PRO A 249 -8.07 31.68 -6.17
CA PRO A 249 -8.67 32.60 -7.12
C PRO A 249 -7.61 33.21 -8.05
N PRO A 250 -7.97 33.48 -9.31
CA PRO A 250 -7.08 34.19 -10.23
C PRO A 250 -6.79 35.61 -9.71
N PRO A 251 -5.66 36.22 -10.12
CA PRO A 251 -5.31 37.58 -9.70
C PRO A 251 -6.43 38.58 -10.02
N ALA A 252 -6.61 39.56 -9.13
CA ALA A 252 -7.63 40.60 -9.25
C ALA A 252 -7.40 41.44 -10.51
N GLY A 253 -8.01 41.01 -11.62
CA GLY A 253 -7.83 41.62 -12.94
C GLY A 253 -8.44 40.80 -14.09
N GLU A 254 -8.70 39.49 -13.91
CA GLU A 254 -9.32 38.66 -14.94
C GLU A 254 -10.85 38.49 -14.80
N ASN A 255 -11.47 38.89 -13.67
CA ASN A 255 -12.92 38.77 -13.45
C ASN A 255 -13.79 39.81 -14.17
N SER A 256 -13.26 40.51 -15.19
CA SER A 256 -14.00 41.49 -15.98
C SER A 256 -14.05 41.17 -17.48
N VAL A 257 -13.89 39.90 -17.88
CA VAL A 257 -14.05 39.51 -19.29
C VAL A 257 -14.69 38.11 -19.41
N PHE A 258 -16.02 38.13 -19.64
CA PHE A 258 -16.98 37.08 -20.05
C PHE A 258 -17.64 36.21 -18.97
#